data_AF-A0A8H7D4I6-F1
#
_entry.id   AF-A0A8H7D4I6-F1
#
_cell.length_a   1.000
_cell.length_b   1.000
_cell.length_c   1.000
_cell.angle_alpha   90.00
_cell.angle_beta   90.00
_cell.angle_gamma   90.00
#
_symmetry.space_group_name_H-M   'P 1'
#
loop_
_entity.id
_entity.type
_entity.pdbx_description
1 polymer ?
#
loop_
_entity_poly.entity_id
_entity_poly.type
_entity_poly.pdbx_seq_one_letter_code
_entity_poly.pdbx_strand_id
1 'polypeptide(L)'
;MFAVEGKVYTVRVHDASLERKTAENLLKLMLEVIETLKQKWGVVPIAFVTDASGESRKARRLLQQLMPMLITPDCYAHQVNLIVGDYFKVDKGFLKYSKQATELITWLRSKTFVLALIRQIQSENGSHPLAIIRAVLTRWTAHYLAYCRLLEVKMALKSLVLKDSMRPTNDKLLTTGDKKAKAKAKAMIKTIENPQFWSAIERMKKHLEPLAIAANIMQAAFCRLDEVLLTFGNLYRAFDCLTEPADRHVRKAVLSSIELRWSKCDQDVFIAAWIFNMYLSLAWLKQLPFFTIQGIFTLLSRLHQRFFNSGPEVNVSLMEDIQNYFNQRGRFHMLGAIKDTKQSPDPLAVYNMFAFPGQATDDPPFIRLAKHILSVTANSASCERLFSVFGNTLTKLRSRLSTTTLSNLAELKMLVRDEHIRFGESQKRLKRKFGETTDEAPVIQIAQPATTQIPSVQSEDMEAEEEGIDASTGQEDGAFASMATEMEQMLQQDEDLADLPTLPEGNISVKIVDLFDFTKDWGHSHIETARQSLAEEGELLELVDRGGVAEDGEDGLDPITEAVLRGF
;
A
#
# COMPACT_ATOMS: atom_id res chain seq x y z
N MET A 1 14.37 -9.36 6.76
CA MET A 1 14.97 -8.02 6.87
C MET A 1 14.78 -7.50 8.28
N PHE A 2 15.53 -6.47 8.70
CA PHE A 2 15.47 -5.87 10.03
C PHE A 2 15.23 -4.37 9.93
N ALA A 3 14.26 -3.85 10.68
CA ALA A 3 13.93 -2.42 10.71
C ALA A 3 14.40 -1.82 12.03
N VAL A 4 15.15 -0.72 11.97
CA VAL A 4 15.67 0.00 13.14
C VAL A 4 15.93 1.46 12.77
N GLU A 5 15.59 2.39 13.67
CA GLU A 5 15.81 3.85 13.47
C GLU A 5 15.30 4.38 12.11
N GLY A 6 14.12 3.91 11.70
CA GLY A 6 13.50 4.29 10.43
C GLY A 6 14.27 3.81 9.19
N LYS A 7 15.20 2.86 9.32
CA LYS A 7 15.94 2.22 8.21
C LYS A 7 15.61 0.74 8.15
N VAL A 8 15.77 0.15 6.97
CA VAL A 8 15.55 -1.28 6.74
C VAL A 8 16.83 -1.90 6.17
N TYR A 9 17.24 -3.03 6.73
CA TYR A 9 18.45 -3.75 6.37
C TYR A 9 18.15 -5.19 5.97
N THR A 10 18.83 -5.68 4.94
CA THR A 10 18.68 -7.09 4.53
C THR A 10 19.59 -7.96 5.38
N VAL A 11 19.00 -8.77 6.26
CA VAL A 11 19.78 -9.68 7.13
C VAL A 11 20.20 -10.94 6.38
N ARG A 12 19.24 -11.58 5.69
CA ARG A 12 19.45 -12.83 4.95
C ARG A 12 18.35 -13.00 3.90
N VAL A 13 18.73 -13.52 2.74
CA VAL A 13 17.85 -14.06 1.71
C VAL A 13 18.17 -15.55 1.60
N HIS A 14 17.14 -16.39 1.71
CA HIS A 14 17.29 -17.85 1.70
C HIS A 14 16.54 -18.42 0.50
N ASP A 15 17.25 -19.21 -0.31
CA ASP A 15 16.64 -19.93 -1.43
C ASP A 15 16.06 -21.25 -0.92
N ALA A 16 14.73 -21.30 -0.80
CA ALA A 16 13.99 -22.46 -0.31
C ALA A 16 13.53 -23.42 -1.43
N SER A 17 14.08 -23.31 -2.66
CA SER A 17 13.59 -24.08 -3.83
C SER A 17 13.69 -25.60 -3.68
N LEU A 18 14.63 -26.09 -2.86
CA LEU A 18 14.83 -27.52 -2.60
C LEU A 18 14.27 -27.99 -1.25
N GLU A 19 13.50 -27.13 -0.58
CA GLU A 19 13.00 -27.38 0.77
C GLU A 19 11.48 -27.52 0.80
N ARG A 20 10.98 -28.36 1.70
CA ARG A 20 9.54 -28.37 2.01
C ARG A 20 9.20 -27.12 2.81
N LYS A 21 8.23 -26.35 2.32
CA LYS A 21 7.71 -25.14 2.96
C LYS A 21 6.81 -25.51 4.14
N THR A 22 7.43 -25.86 5.26
CA THR A 22 6.74 -26.20 6.53
C THR A 22 7.03 -25.15 7.59
N ALA A 23 6.12 -25.01 8.55
CA ALA A 23 6.24 -24.10 9.68
C ALA A 23 7.49 -24.37 10.52
N GLU A 24 7.85 -25.65 10.70
CA GLU A 24 9.02 -26.07 11.47
C GLU A 24 10.33 -25.65 10.78
N ASN A 25 10.41 -25.80 9.45
CA ASN A 25 11.57 -25.34 8.69
C ASN A 25 11.68 -23.81 8.73
N LEU A 26 10.55 -23.11 8.59
CA LEU A 26 10.52 -21.65 8.69
C LEU A 26 10.96 -21.18 10.09
N LEU A 27 10.48 -21.82 11.16
CA LEU A 27 10.89 -21.52 12.53
C LEU A 27 12.40 -21.67 12.72
N LYS A 28 13.02 -22.72 12.16
CA LYS A 28 14.47 -22.90 12.21
C LYS A 28 15.20 -21.72 11.57
N LEU A 29 14.76 -21.27 10.38
CA LEU A 29 15.33 -20.11 9.71
C LEU A 29 15.13 -18.81 10.52
N MET A 30 13.96 -18.63 11.14
CA MET A 30 13.68 -17.47 12.01
C MET A 30 14.66 -17.43 13.20
N LEU A 31 14.89 -18.57 13.86
CA LEU A 31 15.84 -18.68 14.98
C LEU A 31 17.28 -18.41 14.54
N GLU A 32 17.72 -18.91 13.39
CA GLU A 32 19.04 -18.63 12.82
C GLU A 32 19.25 -17.12 12.55
N VAL A 33 18.22 -16.44 12.05
CA VAL A 33 18.25 -14.99 11.81
C VAL A 33 18.32 -14.22 13.13
N ILE A 34 17.55 -14.62 14.14
CA ILE A 34 17.61 -14.01 15.48
C ILE A 34 19.00 -14.17 16.10
N GLU A 35 19.60 -15.36 15.96
CA GLU A 35 20.94 -15.60 16.48
C GLU A 35 21.99 -14.77 15.74
N THR A 36 21.85 -14.63 14.42
CA THR A 36 22.71 -13.76 13.60
C THR A 36 22.63 -12.31 14.07
N LEU A 37 21.42 -11.79 14.31
CA LEU A 37 21.21 -10.43 14.82
C LEU A 37 21.86 -10.22 16.19
N LYS A 38 21.72 -11.18 17.10
CA LYS A 38 22.32 -11.10 18.44
C LYS A 38 23.85 -11.18 18.40
N GLN A 39 24.38 -12.23 17.78
CA GLN A 39 25.82 -12.53 17.83
C GLN A 39 26.66 -11.61 16.94
N LYS A 40 26.17 -11.31 15.72
CA LYS A 40 26.96 -10.57 14.73
C LYS A 40 26.66 -9.08 14.73
N TRP A 41 25.39 -8.70 14.94
CA TRP A 41 24.98 -7.29 14.86
C TRP A 41 24.86 -6.66 16.24
N GLY A 42 24.87 -7.45 17.33
CA GLY A 42 24.73 -6.93 18.69
C GLY A 42 23.33 -6.38 18.98
N VAL A 43 22.32 -6.75 18.19
CA VAL A 43 20.95 -6.24 18.34
C VAL A 43 19.99 -7.34 18.80
N VAL A 44 19.03 -6.95 19.63
CA VAL A 44 17.98 -7.85 20.12
C VAL A 44 16.67 -7.51 19.39
N PRO A 45 16.09 -8.45 18.61
CA PRO A 45 14.81 -8.22 17.97
C PRO A 45 13.70 -8.16 19.02
N ILE A 46 12.84 -7.16 18.89
CA ILE A 46 11.68 -6.93 19.78
C ILE A 46 10.37 -7.41 19.16
N ALA A 47 10.33 -7.51 17.83
CA ALA A 47 9.18 -7.99 17.08
C ALA A 47 9.61 -8.82 15.87
N PHE A 48 8.72 -9.71 15.42
CA PHE A 48 8.91 -10.53 14.22
C PHE A 48 7.61 -10.63 13.44
N VAL A 49 7.58 -10.03 12.25
CA VAL A 49 6.40 -9.95 11.38
C VAL A 49 6.56 -10.89 10.20
N THR A 50 5.51 -11.63 9.88
CA THR A 50 5.44 -12.47 8.67
C THR A 50 4.09 -12.27 7.97
N ASP A 51 3.90 -12.82 6.77
CA ASP A 51 2.57 -12.85 6.14
C ASP A 51 1.58 -13.73 6.94
N ALA A 52 0.31 -13.75 6.52
CA ALA A 52 -0.72 -14.51 7.23
C ALA A 52 -0.91 -15.93 6.69
N SER A 53 0.01 -16.47 5.88
CA SER A 53 -0.09 -17.86 5.40
C SER A 53 -0.09 -18.86 6.57
N GLY A 54 -0.73 -20.02 6.39
CA GLY A 54 -0.87 -21.02 7.46
C GLY A 54 0.48 -21.44 8.08
N GLU A 55 1.49 -21.71 7.24
CA GLU A 55 2.83 -22.09 7.69
C GLU A 55 3.53 -20.94 8.46
N SER A 56 3.45 -19.71 7.95
CA SER A 56 3.98 -18.51 8.63
C SER A 56 3.31 -18.25 9.98
N ARG A 57 2.00 -18.46 10.08
CA ARG A 57 1.24 -18.29 11.31
C ARG A 57 1.66 -19.30 12.37
N LYS A 58 1.70 -20.58 11.99
CA LYS A 58 2.15 -21.65 12.89
C LYS A 58 3.60 -21.42 13.34
N ALA A 59 4.50 -21.03 12.44
CA ALA A 59 5.89 -20.69 12.78
C ALA A 59 5.99 -19.52 13.77
N ARG A 60 5.23 -18.43 13.57
CA ARG A 60 5.16 -17.32 14.54
C ARG A 60 4.66 -17.75 15.91
N ARG A 61 3.60 -18.56 15.96
CA ARG A 61 3.06 -19.05 17.24
C ARG A 61 4.11 -19.86 18.00
N LEU A 62 4.78 -20.78 17.32
CA LEU A 62 5.87 -21.56 17.92
C LEU A 62 7.03 -20.66 18.36
N LEU A 63 7.38 -19.64 17.58
CA LEU A 63 8.39 -18.66 17.96
C LEU A 63 7.98 -17.88 19.22
N GLN A 64 6.74 -17.43 19.32
CA GLN A 64 6.22 -16.71 20.49
C GLN A 64 6.21 -17.60 21.75
N GLN A 65 5.93 -18.90 21.61
CA GLN A 65 6.04 -19.86 22.72
C GLN A 65 7.48 -20.02 23.21
N LEU A 66 8.45 -20.03 22.29
CA LEU A 66 9.88 -20.10 22.64
C LEU A 66 10.43 -18.77 23.17
N MET A 67 9.88 -17.64 22.71
CA MET A 67 10.31 -16.29 23.05
C MET A 67 9.11 -15.40 23.40
N PRO A 68 8.52 -15.55 24.61
CA PRO A 68 7.30 -14.80 25.00
C PRO A 68 7.48 -13.27 25.04
N MET A 69 8.73 -12.82 25.15
CA MET A 69 9.12 -11.40 25.12
C MET A 69 8.97 -10.77 23.73
N LEU A 70 8.80 -11.57 22.67
CA LEU A 70 8.71 -11.09 21.30
C LEU A 70 7.26 -10.71 20.96
N ILE A 71 7.10 -9.63 20.19
CA ILE A 71 5.83 -9.25 19.60
C ILE A 71 5.76 -9.87 18.20
N THR A 72 4.80 -10.74 17.94
CA THR A 72 4.71 -11.49 16.66
C THR A 72 3.44 -11.16 15.89
N PRO A 73 3.28 -9.94 15.36
CA PRO A 73 2.06 -9.55 14.67
C PRO A 73 1.98 -10.20 13.28
N ASP A 74 0.76 -10.33 12.78
CA ASP A 74 0.52 -10.51 11.35
C ASP A 74 1.01 -9.29 10.55
N CYS A 75 1.34 -9.49 9.27
CA CYS A 75 1.54 -8.39 8.35
C CYS A 75 0.21 -7.68 8.08
N TYR A 76 0.04 -6.45 8.54
CA TYR A 76 -1.23 -5.74 8.40
C TYR A 76 -1.52 -5.25 6.98
N ALA A 77 -0.49 -5.03 6.16
CA ALA A 77 -0.67 -4.84 4.72
C ALA A 77 -1.37 -6.05 4.08
N HIS A 78 -0.98 -7.26 4.49
CA HIS A 78 -1.63 -8.49 4.06
C HIS A 78 -3.03 -8.64 4.67
N GLN A 79 -3.20 -8.30 5.96
CA GLN A 79 -4.52 -8.36 6.61
C GLN A 79 -5.58 -7.50 5.93
N VAL A 80 -5.24 -6.29 5.47
CA VAL A 80 -6.18 -5.45 4.68
C VAL A 80 -6.51 -6.08 3.34
N ASN A 81 -5.54 -6.67 2.65
CA ASN A 81 -5.82 -7.38 1.40
C ASN A 81 -6.78 -8.56 1.62
N LEU A 82 -6.68 -9.25 2.77
CA LEU A 82 -7.67 -10.27 3.12
C LEU A 82 -9.07 -9.64 3.35
N ILE A 83 -9.19 -8.45 3.97
CA ILE A 83 -10.49 -7.76 4.14
C ILE A 83 -11.09 -7.43 2.76
N VAL A 84 -10.25 -6.99 1.82
CA VAL A 84 -10.65 -6.73 0.44
C VAL A 84 -11.10 -8.03 -0.26
N GLY A 85 -10.45 -9.16 0.01
CA GLY A 85 -10.92 -10.47 -0.43
C GLY A 85 -12.31 -10.82 0.12
N ASP A 86 -12.55 -10.57 1.41
CA ASP A 86 -13.86 -10.81 2.04
C ASP A 86 -14.95 -9.91 1.42
N TYR A 87 -14.58 -8.69 1.02
CA TYR A 87 -15.45 -7.81 0.25
C TYR A 87 -15.80 -8.40 -1.12
N PHE A 88 -14.84 -8.96 -1.85
CA PHE A 88 -15.07 -9.56 -3.16
C PHE A 88 -15.90 -10.84 -3.11
N LYS A 89 -15.74 -11.69 -2.09
CA LYS A 89 -16.54 -12.91 -1.87
C LYS A 89 -18.05 -12.67 -1.81
N VAL A 90 -18.46 -11.46 -1.45
CA VAL A 90 -19.87 -11.10 -1.21
C VAL A 90 -20.56 -10.59 -2.48
N ASP A 91 -19.91 -10.71 -3.65
CA ASP A 91 -20.45 -10.20 -4.91
C ASP A 91 -21.88 -10.68 -5.18
N LYS A 92 -22.76 -9.71 -5.43
CA LYS A 92 -24.13 -9.93 -5.89
C LYS A 92 -24.35 -9.38 -7.30
N GLY A 93 -23.35 -9.56 -8.15
CA GLY A 93 -23.38 -9.16 -9.55
C GLY A 93 -23.09 -7.68 -9.78
N PHE A 94 -22.49 -6.97 -8.83
CA PHE A 94 -21.95 -5.63 -9.10
C PHE A 94 -20.49 -5.73 -9.59
N LEU A 95 -19.73 -6.76 -9.20
CA LEU A 95 -18.40 -7.00 -9.75
C LEU A 95 -18.44 -7.34 -11.24
N LYS A 96 -19.56 -7.78 -11.81
CA LYS A 96 -19.68 -7.92 -13.28
C LYS A 96 -19.39 -6.60 -14.02
N TYR A 97 -19.68 -5.44 -13.41
CA TYR A 97 -19.40 -4.13 -13.99
C TYR A 97 -17.90 -3.78 -13.89
N SER A 98 -17.14 -4.40 -12.99
CA SER A 98 -15.68 -4.29 -12.94
C SER A 98 -15.03 -4.81 -14.24
N LYS A 99 -15.57 -5.92 -14.78
CA LYS A 99 -15.14 -6.49 -16.07
C LYS A 99 -15.47 -5.53 -17.21
N GLN A 100 -16.69 -4.99 -17.24
CA GLN A 100 -17.11 -4.01 -18.25
C GLN A 100 -16.26 -2.73 -18.19
N ALA A 101 -15.90 -2.26 -17.00
CA ALA A 101 -15.04 -1.09 -16.84
C ALA A 101 -13.63 -1.36 -17.35
N THR A 102 -13.08 -2.53 -17.06
CA THR A 102 -11.76 -2.95 -17.56
C THR A 102 -11.76 -3.04 -19.09
N GLU A 103 -12.78 -3.68 -19.68
CA GLU A 103 -12.95 -3.76 -21.14
C GLU A 103 -13.08 -2.39 -21.79
N LEU A 104 -13.85 -1.48 -21.18
CA LEU A 104 -14.03 -0.12 -21.64
C LEU A 104 -12.72 0.66 -21.63
N ILE A 105 -11.97 0.61 -20.52
CA ILE A 105 -10.65 1.26 -20.38
C ILE A 105 -9.68 0.73 -21.44
N THR A 106 -9.60 -0.60 -21.61
CA THR A 106 -8.73 -1.21 -22.62
C THR A 106 -9.12 -0.77 -24.03
N TRP A 107 -10.43 -0.76 -24.36
CA TRP A 107 -10.89 -0.31 -25.66
C TRP A 107 -10.57 1.17 -25.92
N LEU A 108 -10.86 2.06 -24.96
CA LEU A 108 -10.54 3.49 -25.07
C LEU A 108 -9.05 3.71 -25.35
N ARG A 109 -8.18 2.98 -24.65
CA ARG A 109 -6.73 3.09 -24.82
C ARG A 109 -6.20 2.52 -26.12
N SER A 110 -6.89 1.55 -26.71
CA SER A 110 -6.54 1.01 -28.03
C SER A 110 -6.79 1.98 -29.19
N LYS A 111 -7.41 3.15 -28.93
CA LYS A 111 -7.86 4.11 -29.94
C LYS A 111 -7.30 5.50 -29.65
N THR A 112 -6.09 5.77 -30.13
CA THR A 112 -5.42 7.08 -30.00
C THR A 112 -6.30 8.26 -30.44
N PHE A 113 -7.02 8.10 -31.55
CA PHE A 113 -7.98 9.09 -32.04
C PHE A 113 -9.14 9.36 -31.07
N VAL A 114 -9.70 8.32 -30.45
CA VAL A 114 -10.77 8.46 -29.45
C VAL A 114 -10.25 9.18 -28.20
N LEU A 115 -9.03 8.88 -27.75
CA LEU A 115 -8.39 9.60 -26.66
C LEU A 115 -8.20 11.09 -26.98
N ALA A 116 -7.82 11.43 -28.21
CA ALA A 116 -7.69 12.82 -28.65
C ALA A 116 -9.05 13.56 -28.60
N LEU A 117 -10.13 12.91 -29.06
CA LEU A 117 -11.49 13.49 -28.99
C LEU A 117 -11.94 13.71 -27.54
N ILE A 118 -11.62 12.78 -26.63
CA ILE A 118 -11.91 12.94 -25.19
C ILE A 118 -11.15 14.15 -24.63
N ARG A 119 -9.87 14.30 -24.96
CA ARG A 119 -9.06 15.46 -24.54
C ARG A 119 -9.65 16.77 -25.06
N GLN A 120 -10.05 16.81 -26.33
CA GLN A 120 -10.68 17.98 -26.93
C GLN A 120 -11.98 18.36 -26.19
N ILE A 121 -12.86 17.39 -25.93
CA ILE A 121 -14.13 17.64 -25.21
C ILE A 121 -13.86 18.13 -23.78
N GLN A 122 -12.85 17.59 -23.10
CA GLN A 122 -12.47 18.06 -21.76
C GLN A 122 -12.00 19.53 -21.79
N SER A 123 -11.17 19.90 -22.78
CA SER A 123 -10.71 21.27 -22.98
C SER A 123 -11.86 22.24 -23.30
N GLU A 124 -12.78 21.84 -24.18
CA GLU A 124 -13.98 22.62 -24.52
C GLU A 124 -14.86 22.91 -23.30
N ASN A 125 -14.90 21.97 -22.35
CA ASN A 125 -15.63 22.11 -21.08
C ASN A 125 -14.82 22.84 -19.98
N GLY A 126 -13.68 23.46 -20.32
CA GLY A 126 -12.84 24.20 -19.38
C GLY A 126 -12.10 23.34 -18.36
N SER A 127 -12.02 22.02 -18.58
CA SER A 127 -11.34 21.08 -17.68
C SER A 127 -9.92 20.79 -18.17
N HIS A 128 -8.97 20.62 -17.25
CA HIS A 128 -7.64 20.11 -17.60
C HIS A 128 -7.79 18.69 -18.18
N PRO A 129 -7.21 18.37 -19.36
CA PRO A 129 -7.46 17.09 -20.01
C PRO A 129 -6.88 15.94 -19.19
N LEU A 130 -7.73 15.07 -18.65
CA LEU A 130 -7.30 13.89 -17.90
C LEU A 130 -7.02 12.71 -18.83
N ALA A 131 -6.00 11.91 -18.50
CA ALA A 131 -5.70 10.64 -19.18
C ALA A 131 -6.59 9.49 -18.66
N ILE A 132 -6.86 8.50 -19.51
CA ILE A 132 -7.54 7.25 -19.09
C ILE A 132 -6.50 6.30 -18.47
N ILE A 133 -6.59 6.08 -17.17
CA ILE A 133 -5.68 5.22 -16.41
C ILE A 133 -5.96 3.75 -16.75
N ARG A 134 -4.91 2.97 -17.07
CA ARG A 134 -4.97 1.49 -17.11
C ARG A 134 -4.44 0.97 -15.79
N ALA A 135 -5.27 0.19 -15.11
CA ALA A 135 -4.82 -0.52 -13.94
C ALA A 135 -3.80 -1.60 -14.35
N VAL A 136 -2.68 -1.65 -13.62
CA VAL A 136 -1.72 -2.76 -13.71
C VAL A 136 -2.38 -4.00 -13.12
N LEU A 137 -2.16 -5.16 -13.76
CA LEU A 137 -2.86 -6.42 -13.50
C LEU A 137 -2.79 -6.91 -12.04
N THR A 138 -1.80 -6.48 -11.26
CA THR A 138 -1.43 -7.09 -9.97
C THR A 138 -1.87 -6.29 -8.74
N ARG A 139 -2.55 -5.14 -8.88
CA ARG A 139 -2.90 -4.27 -7.74
C ARG A 139 -4.31 -3.70 -7.84
N TRP A 140 -5.19 -4.13 -6.94
CA TRP A 140 -6.58 -3.68 -6.88
C TRP A 140 -6.74 -2.17 -6.59
N THR A 141 -5.76 -1.54 -5.91
CA THR A 141 -5.73 -0.08 -5.69
C THR A 141 -5.58 0.68 -7.02
N ALA A 142 -4.84 0.15 -7.99
CA ALA A 142 -4.75 0.73 -9.33
C ALA A 142 -6.09 0.64 -10.08
N HIS A 143 -6.87 -0.43 -9.85
CA HIS A 143 -8.23 -0.53 -10.38
C HIS A 143 -9.17 0.48 -9.72
N TYR A 144 -9.06 0.68 -8.40
CA TYR A 144 -9.78 1.75 -7.71
C TYR A 144 -9.46 3.13 -8.31
N LEU A 145 -8.18 3.47 -8.51
CA LEU A 145 -7.76 4.72 -9.15
C LEU A 145 -8.28 4.84 -10.59
N ALA A 146 -8.25 3.75 -11.36
CA ALA A 146 -8.82 3.72 -12.70
C ALA A 146 -10.34 3.95 -12.70
N TYR A 147 -11.08 3.44 -11.71
CA TYR A 147 -12.52 3.71 -11.55
C TYR A 147 -12.80 5.15 -11.15
N CYS A 148 -12.00 5.73 -10.26
CA CYS A 148 -12.07 7.16 -9.94
C CYS A 148 -11.90 8.00 -11.21
N ARG A 149 -10.85 7.71 -11.99
CA ARG A 149 -10.59 8.42 -13.25
C ARG A 149 -11.71 8.22 -14.27
N LEU A 150 -12.23 7.01 -14.39
CA LEU A 150 -13.32 6.72 -15.33
C LEU A 150 -14.59 7.52 -14.98
N LEU A 151 -14.86 7.74 -13.68
CA LEU A 151 -15.97 8.58 -13.22
C LEU A 151 -15.72 10.07 -13.48
N GLU A 152 -14.49 10.57 -13.35
CA GLU A 152 -14.12 11.95 -13.69
C GLU A 152 -14.34 12.24 -15.19
N VAL A 153 -13.98 11.29 -16.05
CA VAL A 153 -14.11 11.43 -17.51
C VAL A 153 -15.51 11.05 -18.04
N LYS A 154 -16.43 10.63 -17.15
CA LYS A 154 -17.79 10.18 -17.49
C LYS A 154 -18.57 11.17 -18.37
N MET A 155 -18.54 12.46 -18.03
CA MET A 155 -19.27 13.49 -18.79
C MET A 155 -18.68 13.70 -20.18
N ALA A 156 -17.35 13.66 -20.31
CA ALA A 156 -16.68 13.75 -21.60
C ALA A 156 -17.01 12.54 -22.49
N LEU A 157 -17.02 11.32 -21.93
CA LEU A 157 -17.41 10.09 -22.64
C LEU A 157 -18.86 10.14 -23.12
N LYS A 158 -19.80 10.56 -22.26
CA LYS A 158 -21.21 10.70 -22.66
C LYS A 158 -21.40 11.76 -23.74
N SER A 159 -20.69 12.88 -23.63
CA SER A 159 -20.73 13.94 -24.65
C SER A 159 -20.16 13.47 -25.98
N LEU A 160 -19.07 12.68 -25.95
CA LEU A 160 -18.48 12.08 -27.15
C LEU A 160 -19.47 11.15 -27.86
N VAL A 161 -20.11 10.26 -27.10
CA VAL A 161 -21.12 9.33 -27.62
C VAL A 161 -22.31 10.09 -28.22
N LEU A 162 -22.80 11.14 -27.54
CA LEU A 162 -23.90 11.97 -28.03
C LEU A 162 -23.51 12.75 -29.31
N LYS A 163 -22.33 13.37 -29.33
CA LYS A 163 -21.83 14.06 -30.53
C LYS A 163 -21.68 13.08 -31.70
N ASP A 164 -21.21 11.87 -31.45
CA ASP A 164 -21.10 10.83 -32.47
C ASP A 164 -22.48 10.33 -32.91
N SER A 165 -23.45 10.16 -32.01
CA SER A 165 -24.81 9.68 -32.32
C SER A 165 -25.53 10.60 -33.31
N MET A 166 -25.29 11.91 -33.22
CA MET A 166 -25.85 12.94 -34.10
C MET A 166 -25.19 13.01 -35.49
N ARG A 167 -24.04 12.35 -35.70
CA ARG A 167 -23.37 12.31 -37.01
C ARG A 167 -24.07 11.34 -37.99
N PRO A 168 -24.05 11.64 -39.30
CA PRO A 168 -24.47 10.70 -40.35
C PRO A 168 -23.74 9.37 -40.26
N THR A 169 -24.35 8.29 -40.75
CA THR A 169 -23.79 6.92 -40.65
C THR A 169 -22.41 6.79 -41.28
N ASN A 170 -22.12 7.53 -42.35
CA ASN A 170 -20.83 7.50 -43.04
C ASN A 170 -19.73 8.28 -42.30
N ASP A 171 -20.09 9.14 -41.35
CA ASP A 171 -19.18 10.06 -40.65
C ASP A 171 -18.99 9.71 -39.17
N LYS A 172 -19.43 8.51 -38.76
CA LYS A 172 -19.25 8.02 -37.39
C LYS A 172 -17.77 7.86 -37.09
N LEU A 173 -17.33 8.48 -36.00
CA LEU A 173 -15.95 8.48 -35.53
C LEU A 173 -15.67 7.30 -34.59
N LEU A 174 -16.68 6.83 -33.85
CA LEU A 174 -16.50 5.76 -32.85
C LEU A 174 -16.67 4.36 -33.44
N THR A 175 -17.56 4.18 -34.42
CA THR A 175 -17.86 2.88 -35.04
C THR A 175 -17.14 2.72 -36.39
N THR A 176 -15.82 2.70 -36.36
CA THR A 176 -14.95 2.57 -37.54
C THR A 176 -14.28 1.18 -37.62
N GLY A 177 -13.71 0.86 -38.78
CA GLY A 177 -12.98 -0.40 -39.00
C GLY A 177 -13.83 -1.59 -39.49
N ASP A 178 -13.30 -2.79 -39.28
CA ASP A 178 -13.89 -4.06 -39.70
C ASP A 178 -15.15 -4.43 -38.89
N LYS A 179 -15.81 -5.53 -39.26
CA LYS A 179 -17.06 -5.98 -38.61
C LYS A 179 -16.86 -6.21 -37.10
N LYS A 180 -15.70 -6.74 -36.70
CA LYS A 180 -15.36 -7.03 -35.30
C LYS A 180 -15.13 -5.75 -34.50
N ALA A 181 -14.36 -4.79 -35.03
CA ALA A 181 -14.13 -3.49 -34.40
C ALA A 181 -15.44 -2.70 -34.24
N LYS A 182 -16.29 -2.69 -35.27
CA LYS A 182 -17.62 -2.04 -35.20
C LYS A 182 -18.52 -2.68 -34.14
N ALA A 183 -18.52 -4.01 -34.02
CA ALA A 183 -19.29 -4.70 -32.99
C ALA A 183 -18.79 -4.35 -31.58
N LYS A 184 -17.46 -4.34 -31.37
CA LYS A 184 -16.85 -3.95 -30.09
C LYS A 184 -17.17 -2.50 -29.72
N ALA A 185 -17.04 -1.57 -30.68
CA ALA A 185 -17.39 -0.16 -30.46
C ALA A 185 -18.85 0.02 -30.05
N LYS A 186 -19.80 -0.66 -30.73
CA LYS A 186 -21.23 -0.63 -30.36
C LYS A 186 -21.48 -1.16 -28.95
N ALA A 187 -20.78 -2.22 -28.55
CA ALA A 187 -20.87 -2.76 -27.19
C ALA A 187 -20.38 -1.74 -26.15
N MET A 188 -19.24 -1.08 -26.40
CA MET A 188 -18.68 -0.07 -25.49
C MET A 188 -19.55 1.20 -25.40
N ILE A 189 -20.13 1.65 -26.52
CA ILE A 189 -21.11 2.74 -26.53
C ILE A 189 -22.30 2.39 -25.63
N LYS A 190 -22.84 1.17 -25.77
CA LYS A 190 -23.95 0.69 -24.91
C LYS A 190 -23.55 0.66 -23.43
N THR A 191 -22.30 0.34 -23.10
CA THR A 191 -21.78 0.42 -21.73
C THR A 191 -21.74 1.88 -21.23
N ILE A 192 -21.26 2.83 -22.04
CA ILE A 192 -21.22 4.26 -21.69
C ILE A 192 -22.63 4.83 -21.50
N GLU A 193 -23.61 4.39 -22.28
CA GLU A 193 -25.00 4.85 -22.17
C GLU A 193 -25.73 4.25 -20.95
N ASN A 194 -25.29 3.09 -20.46
CA ASN A 194 -25.94 2.36 -19.37
C ASN A 194 -25.84 3.10 -18.01
N PRO A 195 -26.94 3.61 -17.43
CA PRO A 195 -26.91 4.28 -16.13
C PRO A 195 -26.54 3.35 -14.97
N GLN A 196 -26.91 2.07 -15.06
CA GLN A 196 -26.62 1.08 -14.04
C GLN A 196 -25.12 0.76 -13.95
N PHE A 197 -24.41 0.78 -15.09
CA PHE A 197 -22.96 0.65 -15.13
C PHE A 197 -22.31 1.75 -14.28
N TRP A 198 -22.63 3.02 -14.56
CA TRP A 198 -22.06 4.15 -13.82
C TRP A 198 -22.40 4.13 -12.33
N SER A 199 -23.63 3.80 -11.99
CA SER A 199 -24.08 3.70 -10.59
C SER A 199 -23.34 2.58 -9.86
N ALA A 200 -23.04 1.47 -10.53
CA ALA A 200 -22.25 0.38 -9.97
C ALA A 200 -20.78 0.76 -9.76
N ILE A 201 -20.16 1.48 -10.70
CA ILE A 201 -18.78 1.97 -10.54
C ILE A 201 -18.67 3.00 -9.42
N GLU A 202 -19.65 3.89 -9.29
CA GLU A 202 -19.72 4.85 -8.18
C GLU A 202 -19.87 4.16 -6.82
N ARG A 203 -20.72 3.13 -6.76
CA ARG A 203 -20.85 2.27 -5.57
C ARG A 203 -19.57 1.52 -5.25
N MET A 204 -18.88 0.96 -6.25
CA MET A 204 -17.58 0.31 -6.05
C MET A 204 -16.53 1.29 -5.54
N LYS A 205 -16.48 2.52 -6.08
CA LYS A 205 -15.60 3.59 -5.57
C LYS A 205 -15.89 3.86 -4.09
N LYS A 206 -17.15 4.05 -3.70
CA LYS A 206 -17.57 4.30 -2.31
C LYS A 206 -17.10 3.20 -1.35
N HIS A 207 -17.14 1.93 -1.76
CA HIS A 207 -16.68 0.82 -0.94
C HIS A 207 -15.15 0.67 -0.91
N LEU A 208 -14.49 0.84 -2.06
CA LEU A 208 -13.05 0.62 -2.21
C LEU A 208 -12.21 1.78 -1.66
N GLU A 209 -12.73 3.00 -1.62
CA GLU A 209 -12.01 4.18 -1.09
C GLU A 209 -11.49 3.98 0.35
N PRO A 210 -12.32 3.65 1.35
CA PRO A 210 -11.82 3.46 2.72
C PRO A 210 -10.85 2.28 2.83
N LEU A 211 -11.03 1.24 2.01
CA LEU A 211 -10.09 0.12 1.93
C LEU A 211 -8.75 0.55 1.33
N ALA A 212 -8.76 1.40 0.29
CA ALA A 212 -7.55 1.84 -0.40
C ALA A 212 -6.71 2.73 0.51
N ILE A 213 -7.37 3.59 1.28
CA ILE A 213 -6.74 4.41 2.33
C ILE A 213 -6.11 3.51 3.39
N ALA A 214 -6.83 2.50 3.89
CA ALA A 214 -6.30 1.55 4.85
C ALA A 214 -5.07 0.78 4.31
N ALA A 215 -5.11 0.36 3.04
CA ALA A 215 -3.99 -0.33 2.41
C ALA A 215 -2.75 0.57 2.29
N ASN A 216 -2.93 1.83 1.87
CA ASN A 216 -1.84 2.80 1.77
C ASN A 216 -1.15 3.04 3.13
N ILE A 217 -1.93 3.23 4.20
CA ILE A 217 -1.41 3.36 5.57
C ILE A 217 -0.65 2.09 5.99
N MET A 218 -1.28 0.93 5.85
CA MET A 218 -0.72 -0.33 6.37
C MET A 218 0.44 -0.87 5.54
N GLN A 219 0.66 -0.39 4.32
CA GLN A 219 1.82 -0.70 3.47
C GLN A 219 3.00 0.26 3.68
N ALA A 220 2.81 1.37 4.41
CA ALA A 220 3.87 2.32 4.72
C ALA A 220 5.05 1.63 5.41
N ALA A 221 6.28 2.05 5.09
CA ALA A 221 7.49 1.33 5.50
C ALA A 221 7.65 1.13 7.01
N PHE A 222 7.09 2.03 7.82
CA PHE A 222 7.17 2.04 9.27
C PHE A 222 5.77 2.16 9.90
N CYS A 223 4.76 1.51 9.30
CA CYS A 223 3.41 1.47 9.87
C CYS A 223 3.46 0.90 11.30
N ARG A 224 3.03 1.68 12.29
CA ARG A 224 3.05 1.31 13.71
C ARG A 224 1.74 0.65 14.15
N LEU A 225 1.77 0.00 15.31
CA LEU A 225 0.61 -0.70 15.89
C LEU A 225 -0.57 0.25 16.21
N ASP A 226 -0.29 1.47 16.67
CA ASP A 226 -1.30 2.50 16.92
C ASP A 226 -2.02 2.95 15.65
N GLU A 227 -1.29 3.08 14.54
CA GLU A 227 -1.84 3.44 13.22
C GLU A 227 -2.74 2.32 12.69
N VAL A 228 -2.35 1.06 12.91
CA VAL A 228 -3.19 -0.09 12.58
C VAL A 228 -4.51 -0.05 13.34
N LEU A 229 -4.47 0.17 14.67
CA LEU A 229 -5.67 0.24 15.50
C LEU A 229 -6.58 1.40 15.08
N LEU A 230 -6.01 2.58 14.82
CA LEU A 230 -6.73 3.74 14.30
C LEU A 230 -7.38 3.44 12.94
N THR A 231 -6.66 2.75 12.06
CA THR A 231 -7.16 2.38 10.73
C THR A 231 -8.31 1.38 10.84
N PHE A 232 -8.25 0.39 11.73
CA PHE A 232 -9.38 -0.51 11.98
C PHE A 232 -10.61 0.24 12.50
N GLY A 233 -10.45 1.15 13.46
CA GLY A 233 -11.55 1.99 13.93
C GLY A 233 -12.16 2.83 12.80
N ASN A 234 -11.33 3.48 11.98
CA ASN A 234 -11.78 4.27 10.85
C ASN A 234 -12.52 3.45 9.79
N LEU A 235 -11.98 2.27 9.46
CA LEU A 235 -12.59 1.36 8.50
C LEU A 235 -13.94 0.83 9.02
N TYR A 236 -14.02 0.48 10.30
CA TYR A 236 -15.26 0.07 10.95
C TYR A 236 -16.32 1.17 10.82
N ARG A 237 -15.97 2.41 11.20
CA ARG A 237 -16.86 3.58 11.08
C ARG A 237 -17.34 3.79 9.65
N ALA A 238 -16.44 3.73 8.66
CA ALA A 238 -16.78 3.95 7.27
C ALA A 238 -17.81 2.94 6.74
N PHE A 239 -17.65 1.66 7.09
CA PHE A 239 -18.57 0.62 6.66
C PHE A 239 -19.86 0.56 7.48
N ASP A 240 -19.82 0.90 8.78
CA ASP A 240 -21.03 0.95 9.61
C ASP A 240 -22.00 2.05 9.13
N CYS A 241 -21.46 3.17 8.65
CA CYS A 241 -22.22 4.25 8.00
C CYS A 241 -22.90 3.85 6.68
N LEU A 242 -22.59 2.68 6.09
CA LEU A 242 -23.30 2.17 4.92
C LEU A 242 -24.68 1.64 5.33
N THR A 243 -25.68 2.52 5.36
CA THR A 243 -27.05 2.22 5.82
C THR A 243 -27.98 1.72 4.72
N GLU A 244 -27.57 1.81 3.46
CA GLU A 244 -28.40 1.39 2.32
C GLU A 244 -28.68 -0.12 2.34
N PRO A 245 -29.92 -0.57 2.09
CA PRO A 245 -30.26 -2.00 2.10
C PRO A 245 -29.40 -2.85 1.15
N ALA A 246 -28.98 -2.26 0.03
CA ALA A 246 -28.12 -2.91 -0.95
C ALA A 246 -26.74 -3.25 -0.37
N ASP A 247 -26.22 -2.44 0.56
CA ASP A 247 -24.87 -2.56 1.13
C ASP A 247 -24.80 -3.48 2.35
N ARG A 248 -25.95 -3.91 2.89
CA ARG A 248 -26.04 -4.71 4.12
C ARG A 248 -25.07 -5.90 4.18
N HIS A 249 -24.92 -6.62 3.07
CA HIS A 249 -24.07 -7.82 3.01
C HIS A 249 -22.59 -7.46 3.03
N VAL A 250 -22.21 -6.47 2.22
CA VAL A 250 -20.84 -5.91 2.18
C VAL A 250 -20.47 -5.36 3.56
N ARG A 251 -21.34 -4.55 4.15
CA ARG A 251 -21.16 -4.03 5.51
C ARG A 251 -20.93 -5.17 6.50
N LYS A 252 -21.83 -6.16 6.54
CA LYS A 252 -21.70 -7.28 7.49
C LYS A 252 -20.37 -8.03 7.31
N ALA A 253 -20.01 -8.35 6.07
CA ALA A 253 -18.79 -9.10 5.79
C ALA A 253 -17.54 -8.34 6.17
N VAL A 254 -17.43 -7.06 5.79
CA VAL A 254 -16.26 -6.23 6.10
C VAL A 254 -16.16 -5.97 7.60
N LEU A 255 -17.26 -5.65 8.29
CA LEU A 255 -17.24 -5.47 9.75
C LEU A 255 -16.85 -6.77 10.48
N SER A 256 -17.40 -7.93 10.08
CA SER A 256 -17.00 -9.22 10.64
C SER A 256 -15.53 -9.56 10.36
N SER A 257 -15.05 -9.19 9.17
CA SER A 257 -13.68 -9.38 8.72
C SER A 257 -12.67 -8.56 9.55
N ILE A 258 -13.01 -7.29 9.86
CA ILE A 258 -12.23 -6.44 10.76
C ILE A 258 -12.18 -7.02 12.18
N GLU A 259 -13.33 -7.39 12.75
CA GLU A 259 -13.42 -7.94 14.11
C GLU A 259 -12.68 -9.28 14.25
N LEU A 260 -12.75 -10.14 13.23
CA LEU A 260 -12.00 -11.39 13.20
C LEU A 260 -10.49 -11.13 13.29
N ARG A 261 -9.98 -10.18 12.52
CA ARG A 261 -8.55 -9.85 12.50
C ARG A 261 -8.12 -9.22 13.81
N TRP A 262 -8.93 -8.30 14.34
CA TRP A 262 -8.71 -7.70 15.65
C TRP A 262 -8.71 -8.73 16.80
N SER A 263 -9.53 -9.78 16.72
CA SER A 263 -9.56 -10.85 17.71
C SER A 263 -8.30 -11.72 17.74
N LYS A 264 -7.55 -11.76 16.63
CA LYS A 264 -6.27 -12.48 16.52
C LYS A 264 -5.09 -11.66 17.06
N CYS A 265 -5.28 -10.37 17.34
CA CYS A 265 -4.21 -9.47 17.78
C CYS A 265 -3.82 -9.68 19.24
N ASP A 266 -2.57 -9.36 19.56
CA ASP A 266 -2.12 -9.10 20.93
C ASP A 266 -2.63 -7.72 21.38
N GLN A 267 -3.93 -7.63 21.69
CA GLN A 267 -4.65 -6.35 21.87
C GLN A 267 -4.01 -5.44 22.92
N ASP A 268 -3.40 -6.01 23.97
CA ASP A 268 -2.64 -5.30 24.99
C ASP A 268 -1.58 -4.38 24.37
N VAL A 269 -0.80 -4.88 23.41
CA VAL A 269 0.31 -4.14 22.80
C VAL A 269 -0.22 -3.02 21.89
N PHE A 270 -1.31 -3.26 21.16
CA PHE A 270 -1.97 -2.24 20.33
C PHE A 270 -2.59 -1.12 21.17
N ILE A 271 -3.25 -1.49 22.27
CA ILE A 271 -3.83 -0.53 23.22
C ILE A 271 -2.72 0.24 23.93
N ALA A 272 -1.62 -0.40 24.31
CA ALA A 272 -0.46 0.28 24.87
C ALA A 272 0.18 1.24 23.86
N ALA A 273 0.32 0.85 22.58
CA ALA A 273 0.80 1.74 21.52
C ALA A 273 -0.09 2.99 21.40
N TRP A 274 -1.41 2.82 21.49
CA TRP A 274 -2.36 3.93 21.52
C TRP A 274 -2.15 4.84 22.73
N ILE A 275 -2.00 4.27 23.93
CA ILE A 275 -1.75 5.02 25.17
C ILE A 275 -0.45 5.83 25.07
N PHE A 276 0.61 5.27 24.48
CA PHE A 276 1.88 5.96 24.32
C PHE A 276 1.85 7.03 23.22
N ASN A 277 0.95 6.91 22.23
CA ASN A 277 0.82 7.94 21.21
C ASN A 277 0.10 9.18 21.80
N MET A 278 0.90 10.20 22.07
CA MET A 278 0.42 11.47 22.63
C MET A 278 -0.56 12.23 21.73
N TYR A 279 -0.59 11.99 20.42
CA TYR A 279 -1.54 12.63 19.50
C TYR A 279 -2.91 11.94 19.46
N LEU A 280 -3.01 10.74 20.03
CA LEU A 280 -4.27 10.00 20.12
C LEU A 280 -4.94 10.30 21.46
N SER A 281 -6.22 10.64 21.40
CA SER A 281 -6.99 10.92 22.62
C SER A 281 -7.66 9.65 23.13
N LEU A 282 -7.46 9.33 24.41
CA LEU A 282 -8.26 8.31 25.08
C LEU A 282 -9.76 8.68 25.12
N ALA A 283 -10.09 9.96 24.95
CA ALA A 283 -11.48 10.38 24.84
C ALA A 283 -12.17 9.84 23.58
N TRP A 284 -11.44 9.36 22.57
CA TRP A 284 -12.01 8.72 21.37
C TRP A 284 -12.42 7.26 21.62
N LEU A 285 -12.02 6.71 22.76
CA LEU A 285 -12.34 5.35 23.18
C LEU A 285 -13.49 5.37 24.20
N LYS A 286 -14.20 4.25 24.29
CA LYS A 286 -15.23 4.06 25.33
C LYS A 286 -14.56 3.98 26.70
N GLN A 287 -15.29 4.43 27.73
CA GLN A 287 -14.82 4.33 29.11
C GLN A 287 -14.88 2.87 29.57
N LEU A 288 -13.74 2.19 29.48
CA LEU A 288 -13.58 0.79 29.86
C LEU A 288 -12.70 0.68 31.12
N PRO A 289 -12.88 -0.37 31.95
CA PRO A 289 -12.13 -0.51 33.22
C PRO A 289 -10.61 -0.44 33.07
N PHE A 290 -10.08 -0.97 31.96
CA PHE A 290 -8.63 -0.96 31.67
C PHE A 290 -8.09 0.41 31.23
N PHE A 291 -8.94 1.41 30.99
CA PHE A 291 -8.52 2.81 30.76
C PHE A 291 -8.52 3.68 32.02
N THR A 292 -8.87 3.13 33.19
CA THR A 292 -8.61 3.81 34.46
C THR A 292 -7.10 3.88 34.71
N ILE A 293 -6.63 4.80 35.57
CA ILE A 293 -5.19 4.86 35.93
C ILE A 293 -4.69 3.51 36.46
N GLN A 294 -5.48 2.83 37.29
CA GLN A 294 -5.15 1.50 37.79
C GLN A 294 -5.14 0.43 36.69
N GLY A 295 -6.11 0.50 35.76
CA GLY A 295 -6.19 -0.39 34.61
C GLY A 295 -4.98 -0.24 33.68
N ILE A 296 -4.61 0.99 33.36
CA ILE A 296 -3.45 1.32 32.54
C ILE A 296 -2.16 0.87 33.24
N PHE A 297 -2.04 1.13 34.55
CA PHE A 297 -0.91 0.64 35.33
C PHE A 297 -0.81 -0.90 35.27
N THR A 298 -1.91 -1.61 35.45
CA THR A 298 -1.93 -3.08 35.38
C THR A 298 -1.49 -3.59 34.01
N LEU A 299 -2.00 -2.98 32.93
CA LEU A 299 -1.61 -3.28 31.56
C LEU A 299 -0.11 -3.04 31.32
N LEU A 300 0.38 -1.84 31.66
CA LEU A 300 1.77 -1.45 31.40
C LEU A 300 2.76 -2.23 32.29
N SER A 301 2.41 -2.53 33.54
CA SER A 301 3.22 -3.40 34.42
C SER A 301 3.35 -4.80 33.84
N ARG A 302 2.25 -5.40 33.36
CA ARG A 302 2.27 -6.72 32.71
C ARG A 302 3.17 -6.71 31.47
N LEU A 303 3.05 -5.70 30.62
CA LEU A 303 3.88 -5.56 29.43
C LEU A 303 5.36 -5.32 29.77
N HIS A 304 5.65 -4.51 30.78
CA HIS A 304 7.02 -4.27 31.23
C HIS A 304 7.66 -5.56 31.79
N GLN A 305 6.92 -6.33 32.59
CA GLN A 305 7.36 -7.64 33.07
C GLN A 305 7.59 -8.59 31.90
N ARG A 306 6.66 -8.64 30.93
CA ARG A 306 6.76 -9.49 29.74
C ARG A 306 7.97 -9.14 28.87
N PHE A 307 8.33 -7.88 28.68
CA PHE A 307 9.39 -7.51 27.74
C PHE A 307 10.78 -7.40 28.38
N PHE A 308 10.84 -7.08 29.68
CA PHE A 308 12.09 -6.79 30.37
C PHE A 308 12.37 -7.69 31.56
N ASN A 309 11.50 -8.66 31.85
CA ASN A 309 11.60 -9.56 33.00
C ASN A 309 11.83 -8.79 34.33
N SER A 310 11.14 -7.66 34.48
CA SER A 310 11.33 -6.76 35.63
C SER A 310 10.58 -7.23 36.86
N GLY A 311 11.15 -6.95 38.04
CA GLY A 311 10.50 -7.19 39.32
C GLY A 311 9.54 -6.07 39.74
N PRO A 312 8.87 -6.23 40.89
CA PRO A 312 7.88 -5.29 41.39
C PRO A 312 8.44 -3.90 41.74
N GLU A 313 9.76 -3.74 41.87
CA GLU A 313 10.43 -2.46 42.12
C GLU A 313 10.16 -1.41 41.03
N VAL A 314 9.98 -1.84 39.79
CA VAL A 314 9.70 -0.97 38.64
C VAL A 314 8.33 -0.30 38.75
N ASN A 315 7.39 -0.93 39.46
CA ASN A 315 6.00 -0.48 39.54
C ASN A 315 5.84 0.88 40.21
N VAL A 316 6.70 1.23 41.17
CA VAL A 316 6.61 2.53 41.87
C VAL A 316 6.89 3.67 40.89
N SER A 317 8.01 3.60 40.16
CA SER A 317 8.37 4.59 39.15
C SER A 317 7.36 4.59 37.99
N LEU A 318 6.87 3.43 37.58
CA LEU A 318 5.90 3.34 36.49
C LEU A 318 4.56 4.01 36.85
N MET A 319 4.06 3.81 38.07
CA MET A 319 2.83 4.46 38.54
C MET A 319 2.97 5.98 38.58
N GLU A 320 4.08 6.48 39.10
CA GLU A 320 4.38 7.92 39.13
C GLU A 320 4.45 8.50 37.70
N ASP A 321 5.12 7.80 36.79
CA ASP A 321 5.25 8.21 35.39
C ASP A 321 3.89 8.25 34.68
N ILE A 322 3.03 7.26 34.90
CA ILE A 322 1.66 7.23 34.35
C ILE A 322 0.86 8.44 34.82
N GLN A 323 0.90 8.73 36.13
CA GLN A 323 0.21 9.89 36.68
C GLN A 323 0.75 11.19 36.10
N ASN A 324 2.08 11.32 35.99
CA ASN A 324 2.72 12.50 35.42
C ASN A 324 2.41 12.66 33.92
N TYR A 325 2.32 11.56 33.17
CA TYR A 325 1.99 11.56 31.74
C TYR A 325 0.59 12.12 31.49
N PHE A 326 -0.42 11.57 32.17
CA PHE A 326 -1.82 12.01 31.97
C PHE A 326 -2.10 13.40 32.54
N ASN A 327 -1.43 13.78 33.62
CA ASN A 327 -1.56 15.12 34.20
C ASN A 327 -0.64 16.17 33.56
N GLN A 328 0.20 15.79 32.58
CA GLN A 328 1.20 16.65 31.95
C GLN A 328 2.10 17.35 33.00
N ARG A 329 2.67 16.55 33.90
CA ARG A 329 3.55 17.00 34.99
C ARG A 329 4.94 16.38 34.87
N GLY A 330 5.87 16.87 35.69
CA GLY A 330 7.24 16.38 35.73
C GLY A 330 7.86 16.42 34.34
N ARG A 331 8.50 15.33 33.90
CA ARG A 331 9.13 15.25 32.57
C ARG A 331 8.16 15.40 31.40
N PHE A 332 6.86 15.20 31.60
CA PHE A 332 5.86 15.24 30.54
C PHE A 332 5.18 16.61 30.38
N HIS A 333 5.63 17.64 31.11
CA HIS A 333 4.97 18.96 31.11
C HIS A 333 4.97 19.65 29.73
N MET A 334 5.92 19.32 28.85
CA MET A 334 5.99 19.88 27.49
C MET A 334 5.16 19.11 26.46
N LEU A 335 4.60 17.94 26.80
CA LEU A 335 3.85 17.14 25.84
C LEU A 335 2.63 17.89 25.27
N GLY A 336 1.97 18.72 26.07
CA GLY A 336 0.86 19.55 25.60
C GLY A 336 1.27 20.49 24.46
N ALA A 337 2.39 21.20 24.62
CA ALA A 337 2.90 22.14 23.61
C ALA A 337 3.34 21.46 22.32
N ILE A 338 3.86 20.23 22.40
CA ILE A 338 4.27 19.43 21.23
C ILE A 338 3.05 18.96 20.42
N LYS A 339 1.90 18.73 21.06
CA LYS A 339 0.66 18.34 20.36
C LYS A 339 0.11 19.45 19.46
N ASP A 340 0.35 20.71 19.83
CA ASP A 340 -0.22 21.88 19.15
C ASP A 340 0.58 22.32 17.91
N THR A 341 1.65 21.61 17.54
CA THR A 341 2.40 21.91 16.32
C THR A 341 1.64 21.47 15.08
N LYS A 342 1.67 22.29 14.00
CA LYS A 342 1.04 21.96 12.71
C LYS A 342 1.60 20.69 12.05
N GLN A 343 2.78 20.24 12.48
CA GLN A 343 3.37 18.96 12.14
C GLN A 343 3.06 18.01 13.29
N SER A 344 2.55 16.81 13.00
CA SER A 344 2.45 15.73 13.98
C SER A 344 3.69 14.84 13.82
N PRO A 345 4.81 15.13 14.51
CA PRO A 345 6.02 14.33 14.36
C PRO A 345 5.79 12.91 14.91
N ASP A 346 6.61 11.98 14.43
CA ASP A 346 6.60 10.58 14.88
C ASP A 346 6.62 10.50 16.42
N PRO A 347 5.63 9.84 17.07
CA PRO A 347 5.61 9.66 18.51
C PRO A 347 6.92 9.11 19.08
N LEU A 348 7.56 8.18 18.36
CA LEU A 348 8.84 7.59 18.78
C LEU A 348 9.95 8.65 18.82
N ALA A 349 9.96 9.58 17.86
CA ALA A 349 10.94 10.66 17.83
C ALA A 349 10.82 11.57 19.07
N VAL A 350 9.61 11.81 19.57
CA VAL A 350 9.40 12.57 20.81
C VAL A 350 9.96 11.82 22.02
N TYR A 351 9.72 10.50 22.12
CA TYR A 351 10.31 9.69 23.20
C TYR A 351 11.85 9.64 23.13
N ASN A 352 12.43 9.70 21.94
CA ASN A 352 13.88 9.79 21.78
C ASN A 352 14.47 11.12 22.28
N MET A 353 13.68 12.20 22.35
CA MET A 353 14.14 13.49 22.92
C MET A 353 14.36 13.44 24.44
N PHE A 354 13.88 12.40 25.13
CA PHE A 354 14.14 12.20 26.56
C PHE A 354 15.54 11.63 26.85
N ALA A 355 16.27 11.19 25.81
CA ALA A 355 17.63 10.70 25.97
C ALA A 355 18.61 11.86 26.21
N PHE A 356 19.62 11.66 27.06
CA PHE A 356 20.70 12.63 27.21
C PHE A 356 21.67 12.56 26.02
N PRO A 357 22.05 13.70 25.40
CA PRO A 357 23.00 13.71 24.30
C PRO A 357 24.34 13.05 24.68
N GLY A 358 24.78 12.08 23.88
CA GLY A 358 26.08 11.42 24.06
C GLY A 358 26.17 10.44 25.22
N GLN A 359 25.05 10.09 25.87
CA GLN A 359 25.03 9.11 26.96
C GLN A 359 24.05 7.98 26.65
N ALA A 360 24.51 6.73 26.77
CA ALA A 360 23.61 5.59 26.89
C ALA A 360 22.87 5.75 28.23
N THR A 361 21.59 6.09 28.15
CA THR A 361 20.78 6.38 29.33
C THR A 361 19.86 5.22 29.62
N ASP A 362 19.79 4.82 30.89
CA ASP A 362 18.74 3.93 31.37
C ASP A 362 17.42 4.71 31.33
N ASP A 363 16.68 4.52 30.26
CA ASP A 363 15.36 5.12 30.09
C ASP A 363 14.46 4.76 31.28
N PRO A 364 13.69 5.73 31.84
CA PRO A 364 12.67 5.42 32.82
C PRO A 364 11.71 4.34 32.30
N PRO A 365 11.14 3.49 33.17
CA PRO A 365 10.33 2.33 32.77
C PRO A 365 9.23 2.65 31.74
N PHE A 366 8.54 3.79 31.91
CA PHE A 366 7.51 4.24 30.98
C PHE A 366 8.08 4.58 29.60
N ILE A 367 9.19 5.34 29.55
CA ILE A 367 9.85 5.75 28.30
C ILE A 367 10.43 4.54 27.56
N ARG A 368 11.05 3.62 28.32
CA ARG A 368 11.61 2.38 27.78
C ARG A 368 10.54 1.52 27.11
N LEU A 369 9.40 1.35 27.77
CA LEU A 369 8.26 0.60 27.24
C LEU A 369 7.63 1.31 26.03
N ALA A 370 7.50 2.64 26.07
CA ALA A 370 7.01 3.44 24.95
C ALA A 370 7.88 3.27 23.70
N LYS A 371 9.21 3.43 23.83
CA LYS A 371 10.16 3.22 22.72
C LYS A 371 10.10 1.79 22.18
N HIS A 372 10.01 0.80 23.06
CA HIS A 372 9.91 -0.60 22.69
C HIS A 372 8.66 -0.89 21.84
N ILE A 373 7.49 -0.39 22.23
CA ILE A 373 6.25 -0.67 21.50
C ILE A 373 6.12 0.19 20.23
N LEU A 374 6.47 1.47 20.29
CA LEU A 374 6.33 2.39 19.15
C LEU A 374 7.37 2.17 18.04
N SER A 375 8.42 1.39 18.29
CA SER A 375 9.39 0.99 17.25
C SER A 375 8.97 -0.26 16.47
N VAL A 376 7.84 -0.89 16.82
CA VAL A 376 7.33 -2.05 16.10
C VAL A 376 6.70 -1.62 14.77
N THR A 377 7.29 -2.09 13.67
CA THR A 377 6.67 -2.03 12.34
C THR A 377 5.71 -3.21 12.17
N ALA A 378 4.44 -2.92 11.85
CA ALA A 378 3.35 -3.88 11.77
C ALA A 378 3.14 -4.49 10.37
N ASN A 379 4.13 -4.45 9.48
CA ASN A 379 4.04 -5.05 8.15
C ASN A 379 5.36 -5.64 7.68
N SER A 380 5.27 -6.49 6.67
CA SER A 380 6.40 -7.04 5.91
C SER A 380 6.52 -6.40 4.52
N ALA A 381 5.91 -5.23 4.29
CA ALA A 381 5.84 -4.60 2.97
C ALA A 381 7.24 -4.33 2.41
N SER A 382 8.20 -4.00 3.27
CA SER A 382 9.60 -3.83 2.86
C SER A 382 10.17 -5.11 2.21
N CYS A 383 9.80 -6.31 2.68
CA CYS A 383 10.26 -7.58 2.10
C CYS A 383 9.70 -7.77 0.69
N GLU A 384 8.43 -7.40 0.49
CA GLU A 384 7.80 -7.42 -0.83
C GLU A 384 8.56 -6.51 -1.80
N ARG A 385 8.92 -5.28 -1.38
CA ARG A 385 9.75 -4.37 -2.21
C ARG A 385 11.06 -5.02 -2.64
N LEU A 386 11.75 -5.69 -1.73
CA LEU A 386 12.99 -6.38 -2.03
C LEU A 386 12.75 -7.44 -3.12
N PHE A 387 11.66 -8.20 -3.00
CA PHE A 387 11.31 -9.22 -3.98
C PHE A 387 10.90 -8.67 -5.35
N SER A 388 10.21 -7.53 -5.48
CA SER A 388 10.05 -6.97 -6.84
C SER A 388 11.31 -6.31 -7.36
N VAL A 389 12.21 -5.79 -6.51
CA VAL A 389 13.52 -5.38 -7.02
C VAL A 389 14.23 -6.59 -7.61
N PHE A 390 14.15 -7.76 -6.96
CA PHE A 390 14.63 -9.01 -7.56
C PHE A 390 13.93 -9.34 -8.86
N GLY A 391 12.60 -9.26 -8.94
CA GLY A 391 11.85 -9.54 -10.17
C GLY A 391 12.21 -8.60 -11.33
N ASN A 392 12.52 -7.33 -11.04
CA ASN A 392 12.96 -6.36 -12.04
C ASN A 392 14.40 -6.59 -12.50
N THR A 393 15.26 -7.10 -11.62
CA THR A 393 16.65 -7.42 -11.97
C THR A 393 16.75 -8.77 -12.68
N LEU A 394 16.09 -9.80 -12.14
CA LEU A 394 15.99 -11.15 -12.68
C LEU A 394 14.85 -11.24 -13.69
N THR A 395 15.11 -10.79 -14.91
CA THR A 395 14.19 -11.01 -16.03
C THR A 395 14.58 -12.28 -16.79
N LYS A 396 13.68 -12.80 -17.63
CA LYS A 396 13.99 -13.93 -18.54
C LYS A 396 15.26 -13.67 -19.39
N LEU A 397 15.55 -12.40 -19.69
CA LEU A 397 16.73 -11.97 -20.46
C LEU A 397 17.98 -11.70 -19.59
N ARG A 398 17.84 -11.52 -18.27
CA ARG A 398 18.94 -11.21 -17.32
C ARG A 398 18.89 -12.14 -16.10
N SER A 399 19.16 -13.44 -16.30
CA SER A 399 18.95 -14.49 -15.28
C SER A 399 20.22 -15.02 -14.60
N ARG A 400 21.41 -14.44 -14.85
CA ARG A 400 22.71 -15.05 -14.44
C ARG A 400 23.34 -14.45 -13.18
N LEU A 401 22.59 -13.75 -12.32
CA LEU A 401 23.14 -13.18 -11.09
C LEU A 401 23.13 -14.21 -9.95
N SER A 402 24.22 -14.28 -9.19
CA SER A 402 24.24 -15.04 -7.93
C SER A 402 23.32 -14.39 -6.89
N THR A 403 22.77 -15.19 -5.96
CA THR A 403 21.88 -14.70 -4.89
C THR A 403 22.53 -13.58 -4.06
N THR A 404 23.83 -13.67 -3.80
CA THR A 404 24.58 -12.64 -3.07
C THR A 404 24.64 -11.33 -3.85
N THR A 405 25.01 -11.38 -5.13
CA THR A 405 25.08 -10.18 -5.99
C THR A 405 23.70 -9.54 -6.14
N LEU A 406 22.67 -10.35 -6.31
CA LEU A 406 21.29 -9.90 -6.42
C LEU A 406 20.82 -9.19 -5.15
N SER A 407 21.07 -9.80 -3.99
CA SER A 407 20.70 -9.23 -2.69
C SER A 407 21.38 -7.89 -2.44
N ASN A 408 22.70 -7.81 -2.67
CA ASN A 408 23.46 -6.57 -2.50
C ASN A 408 22.99 -5.46 -3.44
N LEU A 409 22.71 -5.80 -4.71
CA LEU A 409 22.23 -4.83 -5.69
C LEU A 409 20.84 -4.29 -5.31
N ALA A 410 19.95 -5.16 -4.85
CA ALA A 410 18.61 -4.75 -4.45
C ALA A 410 18.64 -3.89 -3.18
N GLU A 411 19.47 -4.26 -2.20
CA GLU A 411 19.67 -3.47 -1.00
C GLU A 411 20.22 -2.08 -1.32
N LEU A 412 21.24 -1.98 -2.17
CA LEU A 412 21.78 -0.68 -2.61
C LEU A 412 20.69 0.17 -3.29
N LYS A 413 19.89 -0.44 -4.17
CA LYS A 413 18.80 0.26 -4.87
C LYS A 413 17.73 0.75 -3.88
N MET A 414 17.41 -0.04 -2.85
CA MET A 414 16.48 0.36 -1.80
C MET A 414 17.05 1.50 -0.94
N LEU A 415 18.32 1.42 -0.52
CA LEU A 415 18.98 2.46 0.27
C LEU A 415 19.02 3.81 -0.46
N VAL A 416 19.46 3.82 -1.72
CA VAL A 416 19.49 5.03 -2.55
C VAL A 416 18.09 5.62 -2.72
N ARG A 417 17.06 4.77 -2.86
CA ARG A 417 15.68 5.23 -2.93
C ARG A 417 15.22 5.87 -1.62
N ASP A 418 15.44 5.21 -0.49
CA ASP A 418 15.04 5.70 0.83
C ASP A 418 15.77 7.01 1.18
N GLU A 419 17.03 7.14 0.76
CA GLU A 419 17.83 8.36 0.88
C GLU A 419 17.20 9.53 0.11
N HIS A 420 16.85 9.34 -1.17
CA HIS A 420 16.15 10.36 -1.95
C HIS A 420 14.82 10.77 -1.31
N ILE A 421 14.03 9.82 -0.79
CA ILE A 421 12.76 10.12 -0.11
C ILE A 421 13.02 10.98 1.14
N ARG A 422 14.01 10.62 1.97
CA ARG A 422 14.36 11.34 3.20
C ARG A 422 14.81 12.77 2.95
N PHE A 423 15.59 13.01 1.90
CA PHE A 423 16.05 14.35 1.56
C PHE A 423 15.02 15.18 0.78
N GLY A 424 13.84 14.63 0.50
CA GLY A 424 12.85 15.27 -0.38
C GLY A 424 13.38 15.46 -1.82
N GLU A 425 14.46 14.76 -2.16
CA GLU A 425 15.10 14.70 -3.47
C GLU A 425 14.47 13.63 -4.36
N SER A 426 13.57 12.81 -3.81
CA SER A 426 12.58 12.04 -4.56
C SER A 426 11.84 13.04 -5.41
N GLN A 427 12.30 13.18 -6.65
CA GLN A 427 12.15 14.40 -7.43
C GLN A 427 10.78 15.05 -7.21
N LYS A 428 10.76 16.33 -6.79
CA LYS A 428 9.75 17.27 -7.28
C LYS A 428 9.89 17.25 -8.81
N ARG A 429 9.32 16.22 -9.44
CA ARG A 429 9.58 15.88 -10.84
C ARG A 429 9.08 17.06 -11.64
N LEU A 430 10.00 17.69 -12.38
CA LEU A 430 9.72 18.79 -13.27
C LEU A 430 8.41 18.47 -13.98
N LYS A 431 7.38 19.30 -13.74
CA LYS A 431 6.26 19.39 -14.67
C LYS A 431 6.90 19.72 -16.00
N ARG A 432 7.12 18.71 -16.86
CA ARG A 432 7.59 18.95 -18.22
C ARG A 432 6.46 19.76 -18.87
N LYS A 433 6.64 21.09 -18.92
CA LYS A 433 5.78 21.98 -19.67
C LYS A 433 5.98 21.63 -21.14
N PHE A 434 5.20 20.68 -21.65
CA PHE A 434 5.03 20.57 -23.09
C PHE A 434 3.97 21.60 -23.49
N GLY A 435 4.42 22.65 -24.18
CA GLY A 435 3.56 23.68 -24.75
C GLY A 435 3.56 25.03 -24.02
N GLU A 436 4.73 25.66 -23.90
CA GLU A 436 4.80 27.12 -24.03
C GLU A 436 5.66 27.36 -25.28
N THR A 437 5.04 27.81 -26.37
CA THR A 437 5.75 28.42 -27.48
C THR A 437 6.44 29.67 -26.95
N THR A 438 7.68 29.53 -26.50
CA THR A 438 8.57 30.67 -26.37
C THR A 438 9.02 31.02 -27.79
N ASP A 439 8.39 32.05 -28.35
CA ASP A 439 8.89 32.78 -29.51
C ASP A 439 10.25 33.38 -29.15
N GLU A 440 11.32 32.60 -29.29
CA GLU A 440 12.69 33.09 -29.42
C GLU A 440 13.58 31.91 -29.86
N ALA A 441 13.85 31.83 -31.16
CA ALA A 441 14.76 30.84 -31.72
C ALA A 441 16.22 31.20 -31.40
N PRO A 442 17.02 30.31 -30.78
CA PRO A 442 18.46 30.46 -30.77
C PRO A 442 19.02 29.92 -32.09
N VAL A 443 19.75 30.77 -32.80
CA VAL A 443 20.55 30.42 -33.99
C VAL A 443 21.64 29.43 -33.58
N ILE A 444 21.59 28.19 -34.06
CA ILE A 444 22.69 27.22 -33.95
C ILE A 444 23.53 27.32 -35.23
N GLN A 445 24.79 27.72 -35.07
CA GLN A 445 25.79 27.70 -36.14
C GLN A 445 26.17 26.26 -36.50
N ILE A 446 26.12 25.94 -37.78
CA ILE A 446 26.50 24.66 -38.36
C ILE A 446 28.04 24.58 -38.43
N ALA A 447 28.63 23.61 -37.74
CA ALA A 447 30.01 23.19 -38.00
C ALA A 447 30.01 21.97 -38.94
N GLN A 448 30.81 22.04 -40.01
CA GLN A 448 30.91 21.04 -41.08
C GLN A 448 31.65 19.76 -40.65
N PRO A 449 31.39 18.60 -41.31
CA PRO A 449 31.97 17.31 -40.94
C PRO A 449 33.36 17.09 -41.55
N ALA A 450 34.25 16.44 -40.80
CA ALA A 450 35.52 15.93 -41.31
C ALA A 450 35.35 14.52 -41.91
N THR A 451 35.85 14.38 -43.13
CA THR A 451 35.83 13.23 -44.03
C THR A 451 36.81 12.13 -43.61
N THR A 452 36.36 10.87 -43.57
CA THR A 452 37.25 9.70 -43.83
C THR A 452 36.48 8.61 -44.58
N GLN A 453 37.09 8.10 -45.65
CA GLN A 453 36.51 7.20 -46.65
C GLN A 453 36.57 5.69 -46.25
N ILE A 454 35.41 5.05 -46.44
CA ILE A 454 34.99 3.68 -46.84
C ILE A 454 36.08 2.67 -47.27
N PRO A 455 35.80 1.34 -47.15
CA PRO A 455 35.60 0.58 -48.39
C PRO A 455 34.32 -0.28 -48.43
N SER A 456 33.77 -0.33 -49.64
CA SER A 456 32.53 -0.92 -50.13
C SER A 456 32.58 -2.44 -50.27
N VAL A 457 31.49 -3.15 -49.92
CA VAL A 457 31.12 -4.41 -50.56
C VAL A 457 29.59 -4.52 -50.68
N GLN A 458 29.16 -4.40 -51.93
CA GLN A 458 28.09 -5.09 -52.67
C GLN A 458 26.70 -5.27 -52.04
N SER A 459 25.75 -4.61 -52.73
CA SER A 459 24.31 -4.84 -52.76
C SER A 459 23.96 -6.22 -53.33
N GLU A 460 23.15 -6.98 -52.60
CA GLU A 460 22.22 -7.95 -53.18
C GLU A 460 20.83 -7.65 -52.62
N ASP A 461 19.90 -7.37 -53.54
CA ASP A 461 18.47 -7.25 -53.29
C ASP A 461 17.94 -8.59 -52.77
N MET A 462 17.29 -8.59 -51.61
CA MET A 462 16.41 -9.69 -51.23
C MET A 462 15.22 -9.17 -50.42
N GLU A 463 14.07 -9.64 -50.84
CA GLU A 463 12.70 -9.25 -50.53
C GLU A 463 12.44 -9.03 -49.03
N ALA A 464 11.68 -7.97 -48.73
CA ALA A 464 11.10 -7.73 -47.42
C ALA A 464 10.02 -8.79 -47.14
N GLU A 465 10.39 -9.85 -46.42
CA GLU A 465 9.42 -10.67 -45.70
C GLU A 465 8.89 -9.87 -44.50
N GLU A 466 7.60 -9.52 -44.54
CA GLU A 466 6.83 -9.12 -43.37
C GLU A 466 6.80 -10.28 -42.36
N GLU A 467 7.80 -10.38 -41.49
CA GLU A 467 7.67 -11.18 -40.27
C GLU A 467 6.78 -10.40 -39.29
N GLY A 468 5.50 -10.80 -39.30
CA GLY A 468 4.50 -10.37 -38.34
C GLY A 468 5.01 -10.52 -36.92
N ILE A 469 4.99 -9.41 -36.19
CA ILE A 469 5.07 -9.41 -34.74
C ILE A 469 3.88 -10.25 -34.25
N ASP A 470 4.16 -11.49 -33.88
CA ASP A 470 3.25 -12.43 -33.27
C ASP A 470 2.72 -11.78 -31.98
N ALA A 471 1.55 -11.17 -32.12
CA ALA A 471 0.72 -10.75 -31.02
C ALA A 471 0.29 -12.02 -30.31
N SER A 472 1.14 -12.50 -29.39
CA SER A 472 0.81 -13.61 -28.52
C SER A 472 -0.56 -13.34 -27.89
N THR A 473 -1.55 -14.06 -28.41
CA THR A 473 -2.91 -14.12 -27.93
C THR A 473 -2.91 -14.86 -26.60
N GLY A 474 -2.51 -14.16 -25.54
CA GLY A 474 -2.87 -14.51 -24.17
C GLY A 474 -4.17 -13.78 -23.81
N GLN A 475 -5.20 -14.51 -23.42
CA GLN A 475 -6.50 -13.96 -23.02
C GLN A 475 -6.34 -12.83 -21.97
N GLU A 476 -6.63 -11.58 -22.37
CA GLU A 476 -6.84 -10.44 -21.46
C GLU A 476 -8.21 -10.53 -20.72
N ASP A 477 -8.66 -11.74 -20.38
CA ASP A 477 -9.94 -11.98 -19.71
C ASP A 477 -9.81 -11.77 -18.18
N GLY A 478 -10.20 -10.60 -17.70
CA GLY A 478 -10.66 -10.45 -16.31
C GLY A 478 -9.60 -10.29 -15.22
N ALA A 479 -8.56 -9.50 -15.42
CA ALA A 479 -7.52 -9.20 -14.42
C ALA A 479 -8.04 -8.91 -13.00
N PHE A 480 -9.09 -8.08 -12.88
CA PHE A 480 -9.70 -7.76 -11.59
C PHE A 480 -10.40 -8.97 -10.94
N ALA A 481 -11.03 -9.82 -11.75
CA ALA A 481 -11.63 -11.06 -11.29
C ALA A 481 -10.56 -12.11 -10.94
N SER A 482 -9.45 -12.15 -11.67
CA SER A 482 -8.27 -12.97 -11.34
C SER A 482 -7.69 -12.59 -9.99
N MET A 483 -7.49 -11.29 -9.73
CA MET A 483 -7.04 -10.81 -8.43
C MET A 483 -8.05 -11.11 -7.31
N ALA A 484 -9.35 -10.94 -7.56
CA ALA A 484 -10.37 -11.32 -6.59
C ALA A 484 -10.27 -12.82 -6.26
N THR A 485 -10.05 -13.66 -7.27
CA THR A 485 -9.84 -15.11 -7.10
C THR A 485 -8.55 -15.41 -6.32
N GLU A 486 -7.45 -14.70 -6.58
CA GLU A 486 -6.21 -14.82 -5.81
C GLU A 486 -6.41 -14.44 -4.34
N MET A 487 -7.12 -13.35 -4.06
CA MET A 487 -7.47 -12.96 -2.68
C MET A 487 -8.40 -13.96 -2.00
N GLU A 488 -9.30 -14.58 -2.74
CA GLU A 488 -10.13 -15.68 -2.24
C GLU A 488 -9.31 -16.90 -1.86
N GLN A 489 -8.29 -17.26 -2.65
CA GLN A 489 -7.36 -18.34 -2.33
C GLN A 489 -6.52 -18.01 -1.10
N MET A 490 -6.08 -16.76 -0.93
CA MET A 490 -5.39 -16.31 0.29
C MET A 490 -6.29 -16.46 1.53
N LEU A 491 -7.59 -16.21 1.40
CA LEU A 491 -8.53 -16.39 2.51
C LEU A 491 -8.76 -17.87 2.88
N GLN A 492 -8.74 -18.79 1.91
CA GLN A 492 -8.83 -20.22 2.21
C GLN A 492 -7.66 -20.70 3.07
N GLN A 493 -6.49 -20.06 2.94
CA GLN A 493 -5.34 -20.32 3.81
C GLN A 493 -5.46 -19.64 5.20
N ASP A 494 -6.37 -18.68 5.37
CA ASP A 494 -6.61 -17.95 6.63
C ASP A 494 -7.61 -18.67 7.56
N GLU A 495 -8.45 -19.57 7.04
CA GLU A 495 -9.62 -20.16 7.72
C GLU A 495 -9.31 -21.16 8.86
N ASP A 496 -8.03 -21.47 9.13
CA ASP A 496 -7.64 -22.34 10.23
C ASP A 496 -7.74 -21.62 11.60
N LEU A 497 -8.94 -21.69 12.19
CA LEU A 497 -9.29 -21.17 13.52
C LEU A 497 -8.63 -21.93 14.69
N ALA A 498 -8.01 -23.08 14.43
CA ALA A 498 -7.31 -23.88 15.44
C ALA A 498 -5.99 -23.26 15.93
N ASP A 499 -5.55 -22.16 15.30
CA ASP A 499 -4.25 -21.52 15.51
C ASP A 499 -4.35 -20.08 16.04
N LEU A 500 -5.30 -19.79 16.94
CA LEU A 500 -5.28 -18.54 17.71
C LEU A 500 -3.99 -18.44 18.55
N PRO A 501 -3.39 -17.24 18.69
CA PRO A 501 -2.22 -17.08 19.55
C PRO A 501 -2.58 -17.45 20.99
N THR A 502 -1.71 -18.23 21.64
CA THR A 502 -1.75 -18.44 23.09
C THR A 502 -1.39 -17.13 23.77
N LEU A 503 -2.38 -16.28 24.00
CA LEU A 503 -2.24 -15.06 24.78
C LEU A 503 -2.08 -15.42 26.27
N PRO A 504 -1.22 -14.72 27.03
CA PRO A 504 -1.15 -14.88 28.48
C PRO A 504 -2.52 -14.67 29.13
N GLU A 505 -2.79 -15.39 30.23
CA GLU A 505 -4.01 -15.19 31.01
C GLU A 505 -4.15 -13.73 31.47
N GLY A 506 -5.33 -13.14 31.26
CA GLY A 506 -5.65 -11.76 31.66
C GLY A 506 -5.43 -10.68 30.60
N ASN A 507 -5.05 -11.04 29.36
CA ASN A 507 -5.00 -10.12 28.23
C ASN A 507 -6.37 -9.49 27.94
N ILE A 508 -6.35 -8.26 27.43
CA ILE A 508 -7.56 -7.56 26.99
C ILE A 508 -8.14 -8.29 25.78
N SER A 509 -9.45 -8.51 25.81
CA SER A 509 -10.24 -8.98 24.68
C SER A 509 -11.49 -8.13 24.56
N VAL A 510 -11.51 -7.25 23.58
CA VAL A 510 -12.60 -6.33 23.28
C VAL A 510 -12.80 -6.27 21.77
N LYS A 511 -14.03 -6.02 21.32
CA LYS A 511 -14.32 -5.78 19.90
C LYS A 511 -14.02 -4.34 19.51
N ILE A 512 -13.75 -4.07 18.24
CA ILE A 512 -13.58 -2.71 17.73
C ILE A 512 -14.84 -1.86 18.03
N VAL A 513 -16.03 -2.44 17.84
CA VAL A 513 -17.31 -1.78 18.15
C VAL A 513 -17.46 -1.37 19.62
N ASP A 514 -16.82 -2.11 20.53
CA ASP A 514 -16.91 -1.92 21.98
C ASP A 514 -15.72 -1.14 22.54
N LEU A 515 -14.66 -0.97 21.76
CA LEU A 515 -13.47 -0.20 22.11
C LEU A 515 -13.61 1.28 21.78
N PHE A 516 -14.12 1.60 20.60
CA PHE A 516 -14.21 2.98 20.11
C PHE A 516 -15.54 3.64 20.44
N ASP A 517 -15.48 4.96 20.70
CA ASP A 517 -16.65 5.81 20.81
C ASP A 517 -16.93 6.47 19.44
N PHE A 518 -17.76 5.81 18.64
CA PHE A 518 -18.12 6.26 17.30
C PHE A 518 -19.08 7.46 17.28
N THR A 519 -19.56 7.92 18.45
CA THR A 519 -20.35 9.17 18.53
C THR A 519 -19.47 10.41 18.41
N LYS A 520 -18.17 10.25 18.64
CA LYS A 520 -17.17 11.32 18.56
C LYS A 520 -16.54 11.34 17.19
N ASP A 521 -16.09 12.52 16.82
CA ASP A 521 -15.37 12.72 15.59
C ASP A 521 -13.85 12.73 15.83
N TRP A 522 -13.13 11.88 15.10
CA TRP A 522 -11.70 11.66 15.26
C TRP A 522 -11.08 11.09 13.98
N GLY A 523 -9.75 11.08 13.92
CA GLY A 523 -9.00 10.38 12.86
C GLY A 523 -8.94 11.05 11.49
N HIS A 524 -9.52 12.26 11.31
CA HIS A 524 -9.52 12.97 10.02
C HIS A 524 -8.12 13.27 9.48
N SER A 525 -7.22 13.78 10.32
CA SER A 525 -5.86 14.11 9.88
C SER A 525 -5.11 12.89 9.33
N HIS A 526 -5.27 11.73 9.97
CA HIS A 526 -4.64 10.49 9.56
C HIS A 526 -5.16 9.97 8.22
N ILE A 527 -6.48 10.11 7.96
CA ILE A 527 -7.11 9.75 6.69
C ILE A 527 -6.69 10.71 5.57
N GLU A 528 -6.62 12.02 5.85
CA GLU A 528 -6.30 13.03 4.83
C GLU A 528 -4.87 12.90 4.30
N THR A 529 -3.89 12.60 5.16
CA THR A 529 -2.51 12.35 4.69
C THR A 529 -2.44 11.13 3.78
N ALA A 530 -3.15 10.04 4.11
CA ALA A 530 -3.20 8.85 3.27
C ALA A 530 -3.95 9.08 1.94
N ARG A 531 -5.00 9.91 1.96
CA ARG A 531 -5.70 10.35 0.73
C ARG A 531 -4.79 11.15 -0.19
N GLN A 532 -3.98 12.05 0.36
CA GLN A 532 -3.00 12.80 -0.42
C GLN A 532 -1.99 11.87 -1.09
N SER A 533 -1.44 10.89 -0.36
CA SER A 533 -0.54 9.89 -0.94
C SER A 533 -1.19 9.07 -2.08
N LEU A 534 -2.46 8.67 -1.93
CA LEU A 534 -3.19 7.99 -3.01
C LEU A 534 -3.44 8.89 -4.22
N ALA A 535 -3.66 10.19 -4.00
CA ALA A 535 -3.81 11.15 -5.08
C ALA A 535 -2.49 11.31 -5.86
N GLU A 536 -1.35 11.38 -5.17
CA GLU A 536 -0.02 11.39 -5.77
C GLU A 536 0.25 10.13 -6.62
N GLU A 537 -0.20 8.95 -6.16
CA GLU A 537 -0.13 7.71 -6.95
C GLU A 537 -0.97 7.81 -8.24
N GLY A 538 -2.15 8.41 -8.16
CA GLY A 538 -2.99 8.70 -9.33
C GLY A 538 -2.32 9.65 -10.33
N GLU A 539 -1.65 10.70 -9.85
CA GLU A 539 -0.88 11.63 -10.69
C GLU A 539 0.30 10.94 -11.39
N LEU A 540 0.96 10.00 -10.70
CA LEU A 540 2.05 9.22 -11.28
C LEU A 540 1.55 8.31 -12.42
N LEU A 541 0.44 7.60 -12.20
CA LEU A 541 -0.17 6.77 -13.24
C LEU A 541 -0.53 7.62 -14.47
N GLU A 542 -1.03 8.84 -14.24
CA GLU A 542 -1.33 9.79 -15.30
C GLU A 542 -0.08 10.25 -16.06
N LEU A 543 1.02 10.58 -15.38
CA LEU A 543 2.28 10.96 -16.02
C LEU A 543 2.77 9.88 -16.98
N VAL A 544 2.62 8.62 -16.57
CA VAL A 544 3.10 7.46 -17.31
C VAL A 544 2.23 7.18 -18.50
N ASP A 545 0.92 7.30 -18.33
CA ASP A 545 -0.03 7.14 -19.41
C ASP A 545 -0.02 8.30 -20.41
N ARG A 546 0.45 9.48 -20.00
CA ARG A 546 0.76 10.59 -20.91
C ARG A 546 2.08 10.38 -21.66
N GLY A 547 3.08 9.78 -21.03
CA GLY A 547 4.41 9.52 -21.62
C GLY A 547 4.45 8.41 -22.67
N GLY A 548 3.39 7.62 -22.83
CA GLY A 548 3.26 6.60 -23.89
C GLY A 548 3.02 7.14 -25.30
N VAL A 549 3.17 8.45 -25.52
CA VAL A 549 3.22 9.07 -26.86
C VAL A 549 4.62 9.64 -27.05
N ALA A 550 5.61 8.77 -27.18
CA ALA A 550 6.93 9.14 -27.67
C ALA A 550 7.02 8.69 -29.13
N GLU A 551 7.22 9.67 -30.01
CA GLU A 551 7.73 9.44 -31.36
C GLU A 551 9.05 8.67 -31.28
N ASP A 552 9.31 7.87 -32.32
CA ASP A 552 10.46 6.98 -32.49
C ASP A 552 11.77 7.59 -31.97
N GLY A 553 12.16 7.19 -30.76
CA GLY A 553 13.40 7.57 -30.09
C GLY A 553 13.60 6.64 -28.90
N GLU A 554 14.77 6.02 -28.82
CA GLU A 554 15.19 4.95 -27.89
C GLU A 554 15.19 5.30 -26.38
N ASP A 555 14.34 6.21 -25.89
CA ASP A 555 14.26 6.52 -24.46
C ASP A 555 13.04 5.83 -23.83
N GLY A 556 13.24 4.57 -23.45
CA GLY A 556 12.33 3.84 -22.57
C GLY A 556 12.14 4.55 -21.22
N LEU A 557 11.03 4.24 -20.52
CA LEU A 557 10.75 4.74 -19.18
C LEU A 557 11.95 4.51 -18.26
N ASP A 558 12.42 5.56 -17.58
CA ASP A 558 13.51 5.44 -16.61
C ASP A 558 13.15 4.36 -15.55
N PRO A 559 14.09 3.45 -15.21
CA PRO A 559 13.91 2.36 -14.25
C PRO A 559 13.27 2.75 -12.91
N ILE A 560 13.37 4.01 -12.48
CA ILE A 560 12.72 4.53 -11.26
C ILE A 560 11.22 4.67 -11.48
N THR A 561 10.79 5.22 -12.62
CA THR A 561 9.38 5.36 -12.98
C THR A 561 8.72 4.00 -13.14
N GLU A 562 9.42 3.07 -13.81
CA GLU A 562 8.96 1.70 -13.97
C GLU A 562 8.86 0.94 -12.63
N ALA A 563 9.80 1.17 -11.70
CA ALA A 563 9.75 0.56 -10.37
C ALA A 563 8.65 1.13 -9.45
N VAL A 564 8.21 2.37 -9.65
CA VAL A 564 7.09 2.95 -8.88
C VAL A 564 5.74 2.54 -9.50
N LEU A 565 5.64 2.46 -10.83
CA LEU A 565 4.44 2.03 -11.56
C LEU A 565 4.14 0.54 -11.48
N ARG A 566 5.16 -0.30 -11.62
CA ARG A 566 5.00 -1.74 -11.36
C ARG A 566 4.71 -1.97 -9.90
N GLY A 567 5.19 -1.04 -9.05
CA GLY A 567 5.02 -1.03 -7.63
C GLY A 567 5.68 -2.28 -7.02
N PHE A 568 6.52 -2.06 -6.02
CA PHE A 568 7.06 -3.03 -5.05
C PHE A 568 6.72 -4.51 -5.10
#